data_AF-Q6TMQ7-F1
#
_entry.id   AF-Q6TMQ7-F1
#
_cell.length_a   1.000
_cell.length_b   1.000
_cell.length_c   1.000
_cell.angle_alpha   90.00
_cell.angle_beta   90.00
_cell.angle_gamma   90.00
#
_symmetry.space_group_name_H-M   'P 1'
#
loop_
_entity.id
_entity.type
_entity.pdbx_description
1 polymer ?
#
loop_
_entity_poly.entity_id
_entity_poly.type
_entity_poly.pdbx_seq_one_letter_code
_entity_poly.pdbx_strand_id
1 'polypeptide(L)'
;MGRKKPGKPGRRGGGTYTLQQLQPPGYEEWLKIDSDFSAAAAAADPRLTAEAIDLMQRFERLRPLYRGLIPVQAVHLDMVLDTGAIPVRTGDTDTVSLVPLREVAVAMGADSDGGIRANFHRLHSAGALLIEKAGEDVPLVRIVSQPPERPGDP
;
A
#
# COMPACT_ATOMS: atom_id res chain seq x y z
N MET A 1 1.11 21.19 53.01
CA MET A 1 1.74 19.89 52.72
C MET A 1 0.83 19.06 51.83
N GLY A 2 1.17 18.87 50.56
CA GLY A 2 0.42 18.01 49.64
C GLY A 2 1.40 17.31 48.70
N ARG A 3 1.76 16.06 49.02
CA ARG A 3 2.69 15.23 48.24
C ARG A 3 2.10 14.94 46.85
N LYS A 4 2.75 15.42 45.79
CA LYS A 4 2.50 14.96 44.41
C LYS A 4 2.90 13.49 44.31
N LYS A 5 1.95 12.62 43.96
CA LYS A 5 2.24 11.22 43.60
C LYS A 5 3.03 11.21 42.29
N PRO A 6 4.14 10.46 42.18
CA PRO A 6 4.81 10.29 40.90
C PRO A 6 3.93 9.44 40.00
N GLY A 7 3.45 10.04 38.90
CA GLY A 7 2.77 9.31 37.84
C GLY A 7 3.71 8.26 37.27
N LYS A 8 3.23 7.02 37.16
CA LYS A 8 3.92 5.92 36.49
C LYS A 8 4.45 6.37 35.13
N PRO A 9 5.67 5.98 34.72
CA PRO A 9 6.12 6.19 33.35
C PRO A 9 5.15 5.45 32.41
N GLY A 10 4.40 6.22 31.63
CA GLY A 10 3.59 5.70 30.55
C GLY A 10 4.49 4.90 29.63
N ARG A 11 4.23 3.60 29.53
CA ARG A 11 4.89 2.66 28.64
C ARG A 11 4.73 3.21 27.22
N ARG A 12 5.79 3.80 26.64
CA ARG A 12 5.85 4.11 25.21
C ARG A 12 5.80 2.78 24.48
N GLY A 13 4.61 2.34 24.11
CA GLY A 13 4.44 1.25 23.17
C GLY A 13 4.90 1.76 21.81
N GLY A 14 6.11 1.39 21.40
CA GLY A 14 6.56 1.49 20.01
C GLY A 14 5.81 0.46 19.18
N GLY A 15 4.49 0.63 19.06
CA GLY A 15 3.67 -0.18 18.17
C GLY A 15 3.85 0.37 16.76
N THR A 16 4.36 -0.44 15.85
CA THR A 16 4.29 -0.18 14.42
C THR A 16 2.81 -0.09 14.04
N TYR A 17 2.34 1.11 13.74
CA TYR A 17 0.98 1.33 13.27
C TYR A 17 0.82 0.72 11.87
N THR A 18 -0.33 0.10 11.61
CA THR A 18 -0.68 -0.30 10.24
C THR A 18 -1.09 0.92 9.43
N LEU A 19 -1.01 0.86 8.10
CA LEU A 19 -1.47 1.94 7.21
C LEU A 19 -2.91 2.39 7.54
N GLN A 20 -3.78 1.45 7.91
CA GLN A 20 -5.15 1.72 8.34
C GLN A 20 -5.23 2.57 9.62
N GLN A 21 -4.29 2.37 10.54
CA GLN A 21 -4.19 3.16 11.77
C GLN A 21 -3.53 4.52 11.50
N LEU A 22 -2.61 4.58 10.54
CA LEU A 22 -1.90 5.81 10.18
C LEU A 22 -2.78 6.80 9.43
N GLN A 23 -3.69 6.35 8.57
CA GLN A 23 -4.53 7.21 7.71
C GLN A 23 -3.76 8.42 7.17
N PRO A 24 -2.66 8.19 6.41
CA PRO A 24 -1.89 9.29 5.87
C PRO A 24 -2.77 10.14 4.92
N PRO A 25 -2.44 11.42 4.71
CA PRO A 25 -3.19 12.28 3.80
C PRO A 25 -3.38 11.63 2.42
N GLY A 26 -4.60 11.70 1.87
CA GLY A 26 -4.96 11.07 0.60
C GLY A 26 -5.51 9.64 0.72
N TYR A 27 -5.55 9.04 1.93
CA TYR A 27 -6.08 7.69 2.17
C TYR A 27 -7.48 7.73 2.81
N GLU A 28 -8.37 8.56 2.26
CA GLU A 28 -9.73 8.71 2.76
C GLU A 28 -10.66 7.58 2.28
N GLU A 29 -10.33 6.97 1.13
CA GLU A 29 -11.18 5.97 0.48
C GLU A 29 -10.67 4.53 0.67
N TRP A 30 -11.55 3.69 1.21
CA TRP A 30 -11.28 2.29 1.51
C TRP A 30 -12.39 1.39 0.98
N LEU A 31 -11.99 0.34 0.29
CA LEU A 31 -12.87 -0.69 -0.25
C LEU A 31 -12.94 -1.86 0.74
N LYS A 32 -14.15 -2.18 1.20
CA LYS A 32 -14.39 -3.36 2.02
C LYS A 32 -14.68 -4.55 1.12
N ILE A 33 -13.84 -5.58 1.19
CA ILE A 33 -13.96 -6.83 0.45
C ILE A 33 -14.16 -7.96 1.45
N ASP A 34 -15.28 -8.66 1.34
CA ASP A 34 -15.65 -9.74 2.25
C ASP A 34 -14.74 -10.96 2.10
N SER A 35 -14.68 -11.78 3.14
CA SER A 35 -13.71 -12.87 3.25
C SER A 35 -13.93 -14.03 2.29
N ASP A 36 -15.17 -14.20 1.83
CA ASP A 36 -15.65 -15.20 0.89
C ASP A 36 -15.62 -14.69 -0.57
N PHE A 37 -15.17 -13.46 -0.81
CA PHE A 37 -14.97 -12.92 -2.15
C PHE A 37 -14.01 -13.79 -2.97
N SER A 38 -14.40 -14.10 -4.20
CA SER A 38 -13.53 -14.74 -5.21
C SER A 38 -13.83 -14.19 -6.60
N ALA A 39 -12.78 -14.00 -7.41
CA ALA A 39 -12.92 -13.56 -8.80
C ALA A 39 -13.32 -14.70 -9.75
N ALA A 40 -13.36 -15.95 -9.29
CA ALA A 40 -13.68 -17.11 -10.12
C ALA A 40 -15.07 -16.99 -10.79
N ALA A 41 -16.06 -16.49 -10.05
CA ALA A 41 -17.40 -16.25 -10.59
C ALA A 41 -17.41 -15.14 -11.65
N ALA A 42 -16.60 -14.09 -11.47
CA ALA A 42 -16.47 -13.00 -12.43
C ALA A 42 -15.82 -13.48 -13.74
N ALA A 43 -14.79 -14.32 -13.66
CA ALA A 43 -14.12 -14.87 -14.83
C ALA A 43 -15.04 -15.74 -15.72
N ALA A 44 -16.13 -16.27 -15.16
CA ALA A 44 -17.10 -17.10 -15.88
C ALA A 44 -18.32 -16.31 -16.39
N ASP A 45 -18.47 -15.02 -16.05
CA ASP A 45 -19.61 -14.21 -16.45
C ASP A 45 -19.35 -13.49 -17.79
N PRO A 46 -20.03 -13.87 -18.89
CA PRO A 46 -19.79 -13.28 -20.22
C PRO A 46 -20.27 -11.83 -20.34
N ARG A 47 -20.98 -11.29 -19.33
CA ARG A 47 -21.45 -9.90 -19.30
C ARG A 47 -20.39 -8.93 -18.79
N LEU A 48 -19.33 -9.44 -18.16
CA LEU A 48 -18.25 -8.62 -17.61
C LEU A 48 -17.18 -8.36 -18.66
N THR A 49 -16.63 -7.15 -18.65
CA THR A 49 -15.49 -6.80 -19.49
C THR A 49 -14.19 -7.39 -18.93
N ALA A 50 -13.14 -7.43 -19.75
CA ALA A 50 -11.83 -7.91 -19.30
C ALA A 50 -11.27 -7.05 -18.15
N GLU A 51 -11.49 -5.74 -18.19
CA GLU A 51 -11.06 -4.78 -17.17
C GLU A 51 -11.79 -5.03 -15.85
N ALA A 52 -13.08 -5.34 -15.91
CA ALA A 52 -13.86 -5.69 -14.71
C ALA A 52 -13.34 -6.99 -14.09
N ILE A 53 -13.01 -7.99 -14.90
CA ILE A 53 -12.44 -9.26 -14.43
C ILE A 53 -11.07 -9.03 -13.80
N ASP A 54 -10.20 -8.24 -14.43
CA ASP A 54 -8.87 -7.89 -13.90
C ASP A 54 -8.98 -7.18 -12.54
N LEU A 55 -9.88 -6.21 -12.43
CA LEU A 55 -10.13 -5.52 -11.16
C LEU A 55 -10.59 -6.48 -10.06
N MET A 56 -11.47 -7.44 -10.38
CA MET A 56 -11.92 -8.45 -9.42
C MET A 56 -10.77 -9.38 -8.98
N GLN A 57 -9.94 -9.84 -9.92
CA GLN A 57 -8.75 -10.65 -9.62
C GLN A 57 -7.76 -9.89 -8.74
N ARG A 58 -7.64 -8.59 -8.96
CA ARG A 58 -6.84 -7.68 -8.14
C ARG A 58 -7.38 -7.58 -6.72
N PHE A 59 -8.69 -7.44 -6.52
CA PHE A 59 -9.28 -7.48 -5.19
C PHE A 59 -9.05 -8.80 -4.48
N GLU A 60 -9.19 -9.93 -5.16
CA GLU A 60 -8.93 -11.27 -4.59
C GLU A 60 -7.48 -11.39 -4.09
N ARG A 61 -6.52 -10.90 -4.89
CA ARG A 61 -5.09 -10.89 -4.55
C ARG A 61 -4.73 -9.93 -3.42
N LEU A 62 -5.32 -8.73 -3.40
CA LEU A 62 -5.01 -7.69 -2.40
C LEU A 62 -5.68 -7.95 -1.05
N ARG A 63 -6.89 -8.54 -1.03
CA ARG A 63 -7.68 -8.81 0.17
C ARG A 63 -6.87 -9.39 1.34
N PRO A 64 -6.09 -10.49 1.18
CA PRO A 64 -5.32 -11.05 2.30
C PRO A 64 -4.24 -10.11 2.84
N LEU A 65 -3.69 -9.20 2.02
CA LEU A 65 -2.62 -8.29 2.41
C LEU A 65 -3.14 -7.11 3.26
N TYR A 66 -4.38 -6.70 3.02
CA TYR A 66 -5.02 -5.58 3.72
C TYR A 66 -6.18 -6.00 4.64
N ARG A 67 -6.28 -7.30 4.96
CA ARG A 67 -7.31 -7.87 5.85
C ARG A 67 -8.75 -7.50 5.44
N GLY A 68 -9.01 -7.43 4.13
CA GLY A 68 -10.32 -7.09 3.57
C GLY A 68 -10.68 -5.60 3.57
N LEU A 69 -9.80 -4.71 4.05
CA LEU A 69 -10.00 -3.27 3.93
C LEU A 69 -8.89 -2.66 3.06
N ILE A 70 -9.14 -2.56 1.76
CA ILE A 70 -8.14 -2.20 0.75
C ILE A 70 -8.22 -0.69 0.51
N PRO A 71 -7.16 0.09 0.75
CA PRO A 71 -7.16 1.50 0.36
C PRO A 71 -7.10 1.60 -1.16
N VAL A 72 -7.74 2.61 -1.74
CA VAL A 72 -7.72 2.84 -3.20
C VAL A 72 -6.28 2.96 -3.75
N GLN A 73 -5.36 3.47 -2.94
CA GLN A 73 -3.92 3.53 -3.22
C GLN A 73 -3.29 2.15 -3.46
N ALA A 74 -3.72 1.11 -2.75
CA ALA A 74 -3.22 -0.23 -2.98
C ALA A 74 -3.64 -0.77 -4.35
N VAL A 75 -4.82 -0.37 -4.86
CA VAL A 75 -5.27 -0.70 -6.21
C VAL A 75 -4.36 -0.02 -7.24
N HIS A 76 -4.09 1.27 -7.06
CA HIS A 76 -3.17 2.02 -7.93
C HIS A 76 -1.75 1.47 -7.92
N LEU A 77 -1.23 1.08 -6.75
CA LEU A 77 0.07 0.41 -6.66
C LEU A 77 0.08 -0.87 -7.49
N ASP A 78 -0.95 -1.72 -7.34
CA ASP A 78 -0.99 -2.98 -8.08
C ASP A 78 -1.06 -2.73 -9.60
N MET A 79 -1.76 -1.69 -10.05
CA MET A 79 -1.82 -1.29 -11.47
C MET A 79 -0.47 -0.77 -11.98
N VAL A 80 0.23 0.04 -11.19
CA VAL A 80 1.59 0.50 -11.52
C VAL A 80 2.54 -0.69 -11.66
N LEU A 81 2.44 -1.68 -10.78
CA LEU A 81 3.27 -2.89 -10.83
C LEU A 81 3.05 -3.71 -12.11
N ASP A 82 1.88 -3.63 -12.76
CA ASP A 82 1.63 -4.32 -14.03
C ASP A 82 2.43 -3.73 -15.20
N THR A 83 2.86 -2.47 -15.09
CA THR A 83 3.63 -1.80 -16.14
C THR A 83 5.08 -2.30 -16.23
N GLY A 84 5.54 -3.06 -15.22
CA GLY A 84 6.92 -3.53 -15.15
C GLY A 84 7.94 -2.49 -14.67
N ALA A 85 7.51 -1.27 -14.34
CA ALA A 85 8.34 -0.23 -13.78
C ALA A 85 7.56 0.65 -12.78
N ILE A 86 8.27 1.22 -11.80
CA ILE A 86 7.66 2.03 -10.75
C ILE A 86 8.19 3.46 -10.85
N PRO A 87 7.33 4.47 -11.01
CA PRO A 87 7.73 5.86 -10.87
C PRO A 87 7.92 6.16 -9.37
N VAL A 88 9.18 6.31 -8.96
CA VAL A 88 9.56 6.56 -7.57
C VAL A 88 9.89 8.04 -7.39
N ARG A 89 9.32 8.65 -6.36
CA ARG A 89 9.71 9.97 -5.85
C ARG A 89 10.58 9.78 -4.61
N THR A 90 11.83 10.23 -4.68
CA THR A 90 12.80 10.14 -3.57
C THR A 90 12.90 11.45 -2.80
N GLY A 91 12.44 11.46 -1.55
CA GLY A 91 12.51 12.63 -0.67
C GLY A 91 11.53 13.74 -1.07
N ASP A 92 11.84 14.97 -0.65
CA ASP A 92 10.98 16.15 -0.86
C ASP A 92 11.22 16.82 -2.23
N THR A 93 12.03 16.24 -3.11
CA THR A 93 12.25 16.79 -4.45
C THR A 93 11.13 16.35 -5.39
N ASP A 94 10.78 17.20 -6.36
CA ASP A 94 9.84 16.86 -7.44
C ASP A 94 10.46 15.93 -8.50
N THR A 95 11.60 15.30 -8.22
CA THR A 95 12.26 14.42 -9.18
C THR A 95 11.65 13.02 -9.10
N VAL A 96 11.01 12.61 -10.20
CA VAL A 96 10.47 11.26 -10.39
C VAL A 96 11.46 10.44 -11.21
N SER A 97 11.82 9.26 -10.71
CA SER A 97 12.66 8.28 -11.41
C SER A 97 11.84 7.03 -11.71
N LEU A 98 11.87 6.58 -12.97
CA LEU A 98 11.22 5.33 -13.36
C LEU A 98 12.17 4.15 -13.10
N VAL A 99 11.83 3.30 -12.13
CA VAL A 99 12.65 2.16 -11.70
C VAL A 99 12.07 0.85 -12.24
N PRO A 100 12.76 0.12 -13.12
CA PRO A 100 12.29 -1.17 -13.63
C PRO A 100 12.17 -2.23 -12.52
N LEU A 101 11.07 -2.97 -12.49
CA LEU A 101 10.82 -4.01 -11.48
C LEU A 101 11.88 -5.10 -11.49
N ARG A 102 12.42 -5.44 -12.67
CA ARG A 102 13.52 -6.39 -12.82
C ARG A 102 14.78 -5.96 -12.06
N GLU A 103 15.05 -4.66 -11.97
CA GLU A 103 16.24 -4.14 -11.28
C GLU A 103 16.04 -4.22 -9.76
N VAL A 104 14.81 -3.94 -9.31
CA VAL A 104 14.39 -4.17 -7.92
C VAL A 104 14.46 -5.66 -7.56
N ALA A 105 14.02 -6.55 -8.47
CA ALA A 105 14.08 -8.00 -8.29
C ALA A 105 15.50 -8.46 -7.96
N VAL A 106 16.45 -8.04 -8.79
CA VAL A 106 17.87 -8.37 -8.67
C VAL A 106 18.43 -7.81 -7.36
N ALA A 107 18.12 -6.56 -7.03
CA ALA A 107 18.58 -5.93 -5.79
C ALA A 107 18.01 -6.62 -4.53
N MET A 108 16.80 -7.16 -4.61
CA MET A 108 16.14 -7.86 -3.50
C MET A 108 16.48 -9.36 -3.44
N GLY A 109 17.18 -9.92 -4.44
CA GLY A 109 17.37 -11.37 -4.56
C GLY A 109 16.06 -12.13 -4.72
N ALA A 110 15.05 -11.53 -5.37
CA ALA A 110 13.76 -12.15 -5.58
C ALA A 110 13.74 -12.97 -6.87
N ASP A 111 13.40 -14.25 -6.75
CA ASP A 111 13.42 -15.20 -7.88
C ASP A 111 12.22 -15.06 -8.85
N SER A 112 11.22 -14.23 -8.53
CA SER A 112 10.05 -13.99 -9.39
C SER A 112 9.30 -12.68 -9.13
N ASP A 113 8.61 -12.19 -10.16
CA ASP A 113 7.79 -10.97 -10.12
C ASP A 113 6.64 -11.04 -9.10
N GLY A 114 6.09 -12.25 -8.86
CA GLY A 114 5.05 -12.46 -7.85
C GLY A 114 5.53 -12.19 -6.42
N GLY A 115 6.79 -12.51 -6.12
CA GLY A 115 7.43 -12.20 -4.84
C GLY A 115 7.62 -10.71 -4.62
N ILE A 116 7.99 -9.99 -5.69
CA ILE A 116 8.21 -8.54 -5.67
C ILE A 116 6.90 -7.81 -5.39
N ARG A 117 5.83 -8.14 -6.12
CA ARG A 117 4.51 -7.55 -5.92
C ARG A 117 4.02 -7.68 -4.48
N ALA A 118 4.12 -8.89 -3.92
CA ALA A 118 3.77 -9.13 -2.52
C ALA A 118 4.65 -8.33 -1.54
N ASN A 119 5.92 -8.07 -1.87
CA ASN A 119 6.80 -7.24 -1.04
C ASN A 119 6.40 -5.76 -1.07
N PHE A 120 6.09 -5.21 -2.25
CA PHE A 120 5.61 -3.83 -2.38
C PHE A 120 4.34 -3.58 -1.57
N HIS A 121 3.36 -4.47 -1.66
CA HIS A 121 2.14 -4.34 -0.85
C HIS A 121 2.38 -4.55 0.64
N ARG A 122 3.34 -5.39 1.04
CA ARG A 122 3.73 -5.51 2.46
C ARG A 122 4.32 -4.19 2.97
N LEU A 123 5.25 -3.59 2.23
CA LEU A 123 5.82 -2.27 2.57
C LEU A 123 4.74 -1.19 2.63
N HIS A 124 3.84 -1.17 1.66
CA HIS A 124 2.71 -0.24 1.62
C HIS A 124 1.77 -0.42 2.82
N SER A 125 1.35 -1.66 3.13
CA SER A 125 0.47 -1.95 4.26
C SER A 125 1.08 -1.58 5.63
N ALA A 126 2.41 -1.54 5.70
CA ALA A 126 3.17 -1.14 6.87
C ALA A 126 3.46 0.38 6.93
N GLY A 127 3.04 1.16 5.92
CA GLY A 127 3.30 2.60 5.84
C GLY A 127 4.74 2.96 5.48
N ALA A 128 5.58 2.00 5.06
CA ALA A 128 6.95 2.26 4.59
C ALA A 128 7.01 2.79 3.15
N LEU A 129 5.88 2.68 2.44
CA LEU A 129 5.67 3.14 1.09
C LEU A 129 4.29 3.76 1.00
N LEU A 130 4.19 4.92 0.36
CA LEU A 130 2.92 5.60 0.12
C LEU A 130 2.73 5.85 -1.37
N ILE A 131 1.49 5.80 -1.83
CA ILE A 131 1.09 6.15 -3.18
C ILE A 131 0.48 7.54 -3.18
N GLU A 132 1.04 8.39 -4.03
CA GLU A 132 0.56 9.74 -4.25
C GLU A 132 -0.12 9.82 -5.61
N LYS A 133 -1.32 10.42 -5.63
CA LYS A 133 -1.94 10.86 -6.88
C LYS A 133 -1.41 12.25 -7.20
N ALA A 134 -0.47 12.36 -8.13
CA ALA A 134 -0.10 13.64 -8.68
C ALA A 134 -1.12 14.04 -9.76
N GLY A 135 -2.26 14.64 -9.38
CA GLY A 135 -3.27 15.09 -10.34
C GLY A 135 -3.88 13.97 -11.19
N GLU A 136 -3.99 14.19 -12.52
CA GLU A 136 -4.43 13.18 -13.50
C GLU A 136 -3.30 12.20 -13.92
N ASP A 137 -2.09 12.35 -13.36
CA ASP A 137 -0.92 11.58 -13.77
C ASP A 137 -0.83 10.19 -13.13
N VAL A 138 0.10 9.40 -13.66
CA VAL A 138 0.48 8.05 -13.20
C VAL A 138 0.75 8.08 -11.68
N PRO A 139 0.17 7.15 -10.89
CA PRO A 139 0.39 7.10 -9.45
C PRO A 139 1.88 7.00 -9.11
N LEU A 140 2.36 7.87 -8.22
CA LEU A 140 3.76 7.92 -7.80
C LEU A 140 3.97 7.12 -6.52
N VAL A 141 5.07 6.37 -6.48
CA VAL A 141 5.51 5.65 -5.29
C VAL A 141 6.47 6.53 -4.50
N ARG A 142 6.07 6.92 -3.30
CA ARG A 142 6.92 7.63 -2.34
C ARG A 142 7.51 6.65 -1.33
N ILE A 143 8.84 6.63 -1.23
CA ILE A 143 9.54 5.92 -0.17
C ILE A 143 9.55 6.80 1.08
N VAL A 144 9.08 6.28 2.21
CA VAL A 144 9.02 7.04 3.45
C VAL A 144 10.34 6.86 4.22
N SER A 145 11.10 7.95 4.41
CA SER A 145 12.39 7.94 5.11
C SER A 145 12.24 7.83 6.64
N GLN A 146 11.12 8.27 7.19
CA GLN A 146 10.67 8.00 8.55
C GLN A 146 9.20 7.57 8.50
N PRO A 147 8.87 6.30 8.80
CA PRO A 147 7.49 5.84 8.74
C PRO A 147 6.63 6.73 9.65
N PRO A 148 5.38 7.04 9.26
CA PRO A 148 4.51 7.89 10.07
C PRO A 148 4.40 7.27 11.46
N GLU A 149 4.71 8.04 12.51
CA GLU A 149 4.73 7.52 13.88
C GLU A 149 3.37 7.70 14.56
N ARG A 150 2.49 8.52 13.99
CA ARG A 150 1.15 8.80 14.52
C ARG A 150 0.12 8.91 13.39
N PRO A 151 -1.17 8.68 13.71
CA PRO A 151 -2.25 8.92 12.75
C PRO A 151 -2.23 10.37 12.23
N GLY A 152 -2.29 10.54 10.90
CA GLY A 152 -2.30 11.83 10.23
C GLY A 152 -0.93 12.46 9.94
N ASP A 153 0.18 11.80 10.29
CA ASP A 153 1.52 12.24 9.89
C ASP A 153 1.73 12.05 8.36
N PRO A 154 2.43 12.98 7.67
CA PRO A 154 2.57 13.00 6.21
C PRO A 154 3.42 11.88 5.62
#